data_AF-A0A254NKP1-F1
#
_entry.id   AF-A0A254NKP1-F1
#
_cell.length_a   1.000
_cell.length_b   1.000
_cell.length_c   1.000
_cell.angle_alpha   90.00
_cell.angle_beta   90.00
_cell.angle_gamma   90.00
#
_symmetry.space_group_name_H-M   'P 1'
#
loop_
_entity.id
_entity.type
_entity.pdbx_description
1 polymer ?
#
loop_
_entity_poly.entity_id
_entity_poly.type
_entity_poly.pdbx_seq_one_letter_code
_entity_poly.pdbx_strand_id
1 'polypeptide(L)'
;MSEQDQERPVRRISYGESHMEIVRSGAEAVETFLLNAGDDERLNLLFCLDRYLDPYFGYNLPYAEEIFEILQREVLRDRSKEIKEDALELIRLYSSTQMETLARRIDEVESELLTEVLEVLGSSYNLEYAATIARFLEHEDPAVRGAAQGALNEIESAG
;
A
#
# COMPACT_ATOMS: atom_id res chain seq x y z
N MET A 1 -4.05 38.34 26.54
CA MET A 1 -3.16 37.16 26.50
C MET A 1 -3.94 36.10 25.76
N SER A 2 -3.70 35.97 24.46
CA SER A 2 -4.37 34.98 23.63
C SER A 2 -3.40 33.83 23.43
N GLU A 3 -3.91 32.63 23.67
CA GLU A 3 -3.19 31.36 23.64
C GLU A 3 -2.44 31.19 22.32
N GLN A 4 -1.20 30.74 22.45
CA GLN A 4 -0.31 30.46 21.34
C GLN A 4 -0.90 29.33 20.52
N ASP A 5 -1.22 29.64 19.27
CA ASP A 5 -1.33 28.66 18.19
C ASP A 5 0.08 28.04 18.04
N GLN A 6 0.36 26.99 18.81
CA GLN A 6 1.55 26.18 18.61
C GLN A 6 1.33 25.44 17.30
N GLU A 7 1.85 26.00 16.20
CA GLU A 7 2.06 25.30 14.95
C GLU A 7 2.69 23.95 15.30
N ARG A 8 1.92 22.86 15.10
CA ARG A 8 2.46 21.51 15.22
C ARG A 8 3.68 21.45 14.29
N PRO A 9 4.86 21.02 14.77
CA PRO A 9 6.03 20.95 13.92
C PRO A 9 5.70 20.11 12.69
N VAL A 10 5.99 20.65 11.51
CA VAL A 10 5.79 19.95 10.23
C VAL A 10 6.53 18.62 10.33
N ARG A 11 5.77 17.52 10.28
CA ARG A 11 6.30 16.16 10.30
C ARG A 11 7.20 16.00 9.07
N ARG A 12 8.49 15.72 9.29
CA ARG A 12 9.45 15.54 8.20
C ARG A 12 9.69 14.05 8.00
N ILE A 13 9.09 13.49 6.96
CA ILE A 13 9.40 12.14 6.50
C ILE A 13 10.81 12.16 5.86
N SER A 14 11.70 11.29 6.33
CA SER A 14 13.05 11.12 5.80
C SER A 14 13.66 9.81 6.25
N TYR A 15 14.48 9.18 5.42
CA TYR A 15 15.25 7.99 5.82
C TYR A 15 16.76 8.27 5.85
N GLY A 16 17.50 7.35 6.46
CA GLY A 16 18.95 7.41 6.61
C GLY A 16 19.57 6.02 6.59
N GLU A 17 20.84 5.91 6.96
CA GLU A 17 21.59 4.64 6.88
C GLU A 17 20.95 3.51 7.68
N SER A 18 20.34 3.81 8.83
CA SER A 18 19.62 2.80 9.63
C SER A 18 18.47 2.14 8.85
N HIS A 19 17.64 2.95 8.18
CA HIS A 19 16.54 2.48 7.34
C HIS A 19 17.05 1.70 6.13
N MET A 20 18.11 2.20 5.49
CA MET A 20 18.73 1.52 4.35
C MET A 20 19.30 0.16 4.75
N GLU A 21 19.91 0.05 5.94
CA GLU A 21 20.44 -1.21 6.44
C GLU A 21 19.32 -2.22 6.75
N ILE A 22 18.17 -1.76 7.27
CA ILE A 22 16.98 -2.59 7.45
C ILE A 22 16.52 -3.16 6.12
N VAL A 23 16.38 -2.31 5.09
CA VAL A 23 16.01 -2.76 3.75
C VAL A 23 17.02 -3.80 3.28
N ARG A 24 18.32 -3.48 3.22
CA ARG A 24 19.38 -4.40 2.76
C ARG A 24 19.43 -5.74 3.51
N SER A 25 19.05 -5.75 4.78
CA SER A 25 19.03 -6.96 5.62
C SER A 25 17.95 -7.97 5.22
N GLY A 26 16.96 -7.57 4.43
CA GLY A 26 15.97 -8.48 3.85
C GLY A 26 14.54 -8.26 4.32
N ALA A 27 13.60 -8.95 3.66
CA ALA A 27 12.16 -8.82 3.92
C ALA A 27 11.76 -9.08 5.39
N GLU A 28 12.39 -10.05 6.06
CA GLU A 28 12.12 -10.33 7.49
C GLU A 28 12.48 -9.13 8.39
N ALA A 29 13.59 -8.45 8.10
CA ALA A 29 14.01 -7.26 8.85
C ALA A 29 13.05 -6.10 8.61
N VAL A 30 12.60 -5.91 7.36
CA VAL A 30 11.57 -4.91 7.00
C VAL A 30 10.27 -5.19 7.73
N GLU A 31 9.75 -6.42 7.68
CA GLU A 31 8.50 -6.79 8.37
C GLU A 31 8.62 -6.61 9.88
N THR A 32 9.72 -7.07 10.47
CA THR A 32 9.98 -6.92 11.90
C THR A 32 10.01 -5.45 12.30
N PHE A 33 10.64 -4.59 11.49
CA PHE A 33 10.65 -3.16 11.76
C PHE A 33 9.25 -2.56 11.67
N LEU A 34 8.50 -2.79 10.59
CA LEU A 34 7.15 -2.25 10.41
C LEU A 34 6.18 -2.71 11.52
N LEU A 35 6.34 -3.94 12.03
CA LEU A 35 5.55 -4.44 13.15
C LEU A 35 5.79 -3.67 14.45
N ASN A 36 7.03 -3.28 14.73
CA ASN A 36 7.45 -2.79 16.05
C ASN A 36 7.68 -1.27 16.11
N ALA A 37 7.90 -0.62 14.97
CA ALA A 37 8.18 0.82 14.89
C ALA A 37 6.94 1.67 15.17
N GLY A 38 7.16 2.93 15.57
CA GLY A 38 6.10 3.95 15.60
C GLY A 38 5.80 4.47 14.19
N ASP A 39 4.68 5.18 14.04
CA ASP A 39 4.21 5.62 12.71
C ASP A 39 5.22 6.49 11.96
N ASP A 40 5.97 7.37 12.65
CA ASP A 40 7.02 8.19 12.03
C ASP A 40 8.08 7.33 11.35
N GLU A 41 8.56 6.32 12.06
CA GLU A 41 9.61 5.43 11.58
C GLU A 41 9.09 4.48 10.50
N ARG A 42 7.82 4.06 10.58
CA ARG A 42 7.18 3.29 9.49
C ARG A 42 7.14 4.09 8.20
N LEU A 43 6.68 5.34 8.23
CA LEU A 43 6.65 6.21 7.05
C LEU A 43 8.06 6.49 6.52
N ASN A 44 9.03 6.70 7.41
CA ASN A 44 10.44 6.83 7.00
C ASN A 44 10.93 5.57 6.27
N LEU A 45 10.57 4.37 6.73
CA LEU A 45 10.93 3.13 6.06
C LEU A 45 10.16 2.93 4.74
N LEU A 46 8.87 3.25 4.67
CA LEU A 46 8.09 3.20 3.42
C LEU A 46 8.68 4.16 2.38
N PHE A 47 9.04 5.38 2.80
CA PHE A 47 9.76 6.33 1.94
C PHE A 47 11.16 5.84 1.54
N CYS A 48 11.81 5.03 2.38
CA CYS A 48 13.04 4.34 1.99
C CYS A 48 12.79 3.26 0.94
N LEU A 49 11.71 2.49 1.09
CA LEU A 49 11.33 1.44 0.15
C LEU A 49 10.98 1.99 -1.22
N ASP A 50 10.31 3.15 -1.30
CA ASP A 50 10.04 3.89 -2.54
C ASP A 50 11.30 4.00 -3.42
N ARG A 51 12.41 4.46 -2.83
CA ARG A 51 13.71 4.55 -3.53
C ARG A 51 14.23 3.18 -4.00
N TYR A 52 14.09 2.14 -3.20
CA TYR A 52 14.65 0.81 -3.53
C TYR A 52 13.80 0.05 -4.54
N LEU A 53 12.50 0.32 -4.59
CA LEU A 53 11.55 -0.27 -5.53
C LEU A 53 11.52 0.49 -6.87
N ASP A 54 11.78 1.80 -6.84
CA ASP A 54 11.79 2.63 -8.06
C ASP A 54 12.92 2.24 -9.02
N PRO A 55 12.58 1.77 -10.24
CA PRO A 55 13.56 1.41 -11.27
C PRO A 55 14.53 2.55 -11.63
N TYR A 56 14.14 3.81 -11.44
CA TYR A 56 14.98 4.97 -11.71
C TYR A 56 16.31 4.93 -10.95
N PHE A 57 16.32 4.42 -9.71
CA PHE A 57 17.54 4.36 -8.91
C PHE A 57 18.38 3.09 -9.17
N GLY A 58 17.82 2.10 -9.87
CA GLY A 58 18.55 0.91 -10.29
C GLY A 58 18.98 -0.03 -9.16
N TYR A 59 18.33 0.04 -7.99
CA TYR A 59 18.54 -0.95 -6.94
C TYR A 59 17.97 -2.30 -7.39
N ASN A 60 18.64 -3.38 -6.99
CA ASN A 60 18.12 -4.73 -7.15
C ASN A 60 17.69 -5.26 -5.79
N LEU A 61 16.38 -5.42 -5.60
CA LEU A 61 15.80 -5.95 -4.39
C LEU A 61 15.35 -7.39 -4.64
N PRO A 62 16.18 -8.42 -4.34
CA PRO A 62 15.89 -9.80 -4.73
C PRO A 62 14.66 -10.41 -4.03
N TYR A 63 14.15 -9.74 -3.00
CA TYR A 63 12.96 -10.11 -2.23
C TYR A 63 11.82 -9.09 -2.39
N ALA A 64 11.75 -8.41 -3.53
CA ALA A 64 10.69 -7.41 -3.80
C ALA A 64 9.28 -8.01 -3.65
N GLU A 65 9.11 -9.27 -4.06
CA GLU A 65 7.82 -9.97 -3.95
C GLU A 65 7.36 -10.13 -2.50
N GLU A 66 8.29 -10.48 -1.61
CA GLU A 66 8.04 -10.55 -0.18
C GLU A 66 7.73 -9.17 0.41
N ILE A 67 8.34 -8.10 -0.10
CA ILE A 67 7.99 -6.72 0.29
C ILE A 67 6.55 -6.39 -0.11
N PHE A 68 6.12 -6.68 -1.32
CA PHE A 68 4.73 -6.41 -1.73
C PHE A 68 3.72 -7.20 -0.89
N GLU A 69 4.05 -8.44 -0.54
CA GLU A 69 3.23 -9.25 0.37
C GLU A 69 3.21 -8.67 1.80
N ILE A 70 4.30 -8.08 2.29
CA ILE A 70 4.33 -7.32 3.56
C ILE A 70 3.46 -6.05 3.46
N LEU A 71 3.55 -5.30 2.37
CA LEU A 71 2.77 -4.07 2.17
C LEU A 71 1.28 -4.36 2.12
N GLN A 72 0.85 -5.44 1.47
CA GLN A 72 -0.54 -5.90 1.50
C GLN A 72 -1.03 -6.16 2.93
N ARG A 73 -0.16 -6.72 3.80
CA ARG A 73 -0.49 -6.92 5.23
C ARG A 73 -0.55 -5.61 6.01
N GLU A 74 0.28 -4.61 5.70
CA GLU A 74 0.22 -3.30 6.37
C GLU A 74 -1.10 -2.57 6.10
N VAL A 75 -1.65 -2.66 4.88
CA VAL A 75 -2.98 -2.11 4.55
C VAL A 75 -4.08 -2.72 5.43
N LEU A 76 -3.98 -4.01 5.74
CA LEU A 76 -4.95 -4.76 6.55
C LEU A 76 -4.73 -4.65 8.06
N ARG A 77 -3.58 -4.13 8.51
CA ARG A 77 -3.27 -3.95 9.93
C ARG A 77 -3.95 -2.69 10.47
N ASP A 78 -4.14 -2.65 11.79
CA ASP A 78 -4.53 -1.40 12.47
C ASP A 78 -3.34 -0.42 12.42
N ARG A 79 -3.45 0.56 11.51
CA ARG A 79 -2.41 1.53 11.14
C ARG A 79 -3.08 2.86 10.81
N SER A 80 -2.33 3.96 10.96
CA SER A 80 -2.79 5.26 10.46
C SER A 80 -3.06 5.18 8.95
N LYS A 81 -4.07 5.93 8.47
CA LYS A 81 -4.40 6.07 7.05
C LYS A 81 -3.18 6.34 6.17
N GLU A 82 -2.31 7.27 6.58
CA GLU A 82 -1.09 7.66 5.85
C GLU A 82 -0.18 6.46 5.53
N ILE A 83 0.02 5.55 6.49
CA ILE A 83 0.82 4.33 6.29
C ILE A 83 0.16 3.40 5.27
N LYS A 84 -1.17 3.28 5.30
CA LYS A 84 -1.91 2.41 4.40
C LYS A 84 -1.90 2.97 2.97
N GLU A 85 -2.07 4.28 2.84
CA GLU A 85 -1.98 4.99 1.57
C GLU A 85 -0.58 4.86 0.95
N ASP A 86 0.49 5.09 1.72
CA ASP A 86 1.87 4.89 1.26
C ASP A 86 2.11 3.44 0.84
N ALA A 87 1.63 2.46 1.61
CA ALA A 87 1.75 1.05 1.26
C ALA A 87 1.02 0.70 -0.04
N LEU A 88 -0.20 1.22 -0.24
CA LEU A 88 -0.96 1.04 -1.49
C LEU A 88 -0.30 1.72 -2.67
N GLU A 89 0.28 2.91 -2.47
CA GLU A 89 1.01 3.63 -3.52
C GLU A 89 2.24 2.85 -3.98
N LEU A 90 3.04 2.31 -3.05
CA LEU A 90 4.18 1.47 -3.40
C LEU A 90 3.76 0.21 -4.18
N ILE A 91 2.66 -0.43 -3.78
CA ILE A 91 2.10 -1.57 -4.52
C ILE A 91 1.69 -1.13 -5.93
N ARG A 92 0.93 -0.03 -6.05
CA ARG A 92 0.42 0.48 -7.34
C ARG A 92 1.54 0.84 -8.31
N LEU A 93 2.62 1.43 -7.82
CA LEU A 93 3.71 1.94 -8.65
C LEU A 93 4.68 0.85 -9.09
N TYR A 94 4.95 -0.13 -8.22
CA TYR A 94 6.10 -1.02 -8.41
C TYR A 94 5.78 -2.51 -8.42
N SER A 95 4.59 -2.93 -7.97
CA SER A 95 4.24 -4.35 -7.96
C SER A 95 4.03 -4.85 -9.39
N SER A 96 4.68 -5.97 -9.72
CA SER A 96 4.30 -6.80 -10.87
C SER A 96 3.58 -8.09 -10.46
N THR A 97 3.31 -8.24 -9.16
CA THR A 97 2.78 -9.44 -8.53
C THR A 97 1.28 -9.41 -8.32
N GLN A 98 0.76 -10.59 -8.01
CA GLN A 98 -0.60 -10.83 -7.58
C GLN A 98 -0.87 -10.29 -6.17
N MET A 99 -1.90 -9.45 -6.04
CA MET A 99 -2.38 -8.94 -4.76
C MET A 99 -3.36 -9.90 -4.09
N GLU A 100 -2.99 -11.19 -4.01
CA GLU A 100 -3.87 -12.24 -3.51
C GLU A 100 -4.32 -11.99 -2.06
N THR A 101 -3.43 -11.46 -1.23
CA THR A 101 -3.71 -11.20 0.19
C THR A 101 -4.76 -10.11 0.33
N LEU A 102 -4.64 -9.00 -0.43
CA LEU A 102 -5.66 -7.96 -0.48
C LEU A 102 -6.96 -8.48 -1.10
N ALA A 103 -6.91 -9.19 -2.23
CA ALA A 103 -8.11 -9.69 -2.89
C ALA A 103 -8.91 -10.65 -2.01
N ARG A 104 -8.26 -11.56 -1.28
CA ARG A 104 -8.94 -12.52 -0.40
C ARG A 104 -9.53 -11.88 0.86
N ARG A 105 -8.94 -10.76 1.31
CA ARG A 105 -9.27 -10.10 2.58
C ARG A 105 -9.80 -8.68 2.39
N ILE A 106 -10.31 -8.37 1.20
CA ILE A 106 -10.83 -7.04 0.87
C ILE A 106 -11.97 -6.60 1.80
N ASP A 107 -12.73 -7.54 2.35
CA ASP A 107 -13.78 -7.27 3.35
C ASP A 107 -13.24 -6.76 4.70
N GLU A 108 -11.93 -6.91 4.95
CA GLU A 108 -11.25 -6.39 6.15
C GLU A 108 -10.65 -4.99 5.92
N VAL A 109 -10.66 -4.49 4.69
CA VAL A 109 -10.18 -3.15 4.35
C VAL A 109 -11.16 -2.11 4.88
N GLU A 110 -10.63 -1.04 5.46
CA GLU A 110 -11.44 0.08 5.94
C GLU A 110 -12.23 0.71 4.79
N SER A 111 -13.49 1.09 5.04
CA SER A 111 -14.39 1.57 3.99
C SER A 111 -13.84 2.76 3.21
N GLU A 112 -13.04 3.60 3.87
CA GLU A 112 -12.42 4.78 3.25
C GLU A 112 -11.23 4.47 2.33
N LEU A 113 -10.74 3.22 2.29
CA LEU A 113 -9.65 2.76 1.41
C LEU A 113 -10.13 1.74 0.38
N LEU A 114 -11.41 1.37 0.40
CA LEU A 114 -11.95 0.36 -0.51
C LEU A 114 -11.83 0.78 -1.97
N THR A 115 -12.02 2.07 -2.26
CA THR A 115 -11.87 2.61 -3.61
C THR A 115 -10.46 2.39 -4.15
N GLU A 116 -9.44 2.71 -3.36
CA GLU A 116 -8.04 2.61 -3.69
C GLU A 116 -7.61 1.14 -3.84
N VAL A 117 -8.09 0.25 -2.96
CA VAL A 117 -7.80 -1.18 -3.08
C VAL A 117 -8.45 -1.77 -4.34
N LEU A 118 -9.67 -1.37 -4.68
CA LEU A 118 -10.33 -1.82 -5.91
C LEU A 118 -9.58 -1.35 -7.16
N GLU A 119 -9.14 -0.08 -7.20
CA GLU A 119 -8.31 0.47 -8.28
C GLU A 119 -6.98 -0.28 -8.40
N VAL A 120 -6.31 -0.54 -7.27
CA VAL A 120 -5.08 -1.34 -7.25
C VAL A 120 -5.36 -2.73 -7.85
N LEU A 121 -6.39 -3.45 -7.41
CA LEU A 121 -6.78 -4.74 -7.98
C LEU A 121 -7.08 -4.67 -9.48
N GLY A 122 -7.80 -3.64 -9.94
CA GLY A 122 -8.08 -3.38 -11.35
C GLY A 122 -6.82 -3.26 -12.20
N SER A 123 -5.89 -2.45 -11.73
CA SER A 123 -4.64 -2.13 -12.43
C SER A 123 -3.67 -3.32 -12.56
N SER A 124 -3.91 -4.44 -11.85
CA SER A 124 -3.14 -5.67 -12.04
C SER A 124 -3.50 -6.45 -13.29
N TYR A 125 -4.64 -6.13 -13.94
CA TYR A 125 -5.15 -6.85 -15.10
C TYR A 125 -5.38 -8.35 -14.85
N ASN A 126 -5.51 -8.77 -13.58
CA ASN A 126 -5.69 -10.17 -13.20
C ASN A 126 -7.17 -10.57 -13.18
N LEU A 127 -7.59 -11.33 -14.20
CA LEU A 127 -8.96 -11.84 -14.35
C LEU A 127 -9.46 -12.68 -13.17
N GLU A 128 -8.57 -13.27 -12.36
CA GLU A 128 -8.97 -14.01 -11.16
C GLU A 128 -9.62 -13.12 -10.10
N TYR A 129 -9.40 -11.81 -10.13
CA TYR A 129 -9.99 -10.86 -9.18
C TYR A 129 -11.39 -10.40 -9.56
N ALA A 130 -11.86 -10.69 -10.78
CA ALA A 130 -13.15 -10.20 -11.26
C ALA A 130 -14.31 -10.58 -10.34
N ALA A 131 -14.35 -11.84 -9.87
CA ALA A 131 -15.40 -12.29 -8.96
C ALA A 131 -15.37 -11.58 -7.61
N THR A 132 -14.17 -11.29 -7.09
CA THR A 132 -13.99 -10.53 -5.85
C THR A 132 -14.47 -9.09 -6.01
N ILE A 133 -14.04 -8.41 -7.07
CA ILE A 133 -14.38 -7.01 -7.36
C ILE A 133 -15.88 -6.85 -7.62
N ALA A 134 -16.50 -7.78 -8.35
CA ALA A 134 -17.92 -7.73 -8.70
C ALA A 134 -18.86 -7.70 -7.47
N ARG A 135 -18.41 -8.20 -6.31
CA ARG A 135 -19.15 -8.13 -5.04
C ARG A 135 -19.44 -6.68 -4.60
N PHE A 136 -18.65 -5.72 -5.07
CA PHE A 136 -18.74 -4.32 -4.69
C PHE A 136 -19.57 -3.48 -5.68
N LEU A 137 -20.12 -4.06 -6.75
CA LEU A 137 -20.99 -3.36 -7.70
C LEU A 137 -22.32 -2.91 -7.09
N GLU A 138 -22.75 -3.55 -6.01
CA GLU A 138 -23.98 -3.21 -5.28
C GLU A 138 -23.69 -2.56 -3.91
N HIS A 139 -22.45 -2.12 -3.67
CA HIS A 139 -22.06 -1.49 -2.41
C HIS A 139 -22.90 -0.22 -2.14
N GLU A 140 -23.16 0.13 -0.87
CA GLU A 140 -24.01 1.27 -0.53
C GLU A 140 -23.40 2.62 -0.97
N ASP A 141 -22.08 2.74 -0.85
CA ASP A 141 -21.31 3.91 -1.29
C ASP A 141 -21.18 3.96 -2.83
N PRO A 142 -21.68 5.02 -3.51
CA PRO A 142 -21.50 5.21 -4.94
C PRO A 142 -20.06 5.26 -5.42
N ALA A 143 -19.12 5.77 -4.61
CA ALA A 143 -17.71 5.84 -4.98
C ALA A 143 -17.12 4.43 -5.08
N VAL A 144 -17.43 3.56 -4.12
CA VAL A 144 -17.00 2.15 -4.12
C VAL A 144 -17.59 1.40 -5.32
N ARG A 145 -18.88 1.61 -5.65
CA ARG A 145 -19.48 1.02 -6.87
C ARG A 145 -18.77 1.48 -8.14
N GLY A 146 -18.44 2.77 -8.21
CA GLY A 146 -17.71 3.37 -9.33
C GLY A 146 -16.32 2.76 -9.50
N ALA A 147 -15.56 2.65 -8.41
CA ALA A 147 -14.24 2.03 -8.41
C ALA A 147 -14.31 0.55 -8.80
N ALA A 148 -15.28 -0.21 -8.28
CA ALA A 148 -15.49 -1.60 -8.66
C ALA A 148 -15.77 -1.76 -10.16
N GLN A 149 -16.64 -0.93 -10.72
CA GLN A 149 -16.93 -0.95 -12.16
C GLN A 149 -15.70 -0.55 -12.99
N GLY A 150 -14.94 0.45 -12.56
CA GLY A 150 -13.68 0.85 -13.20
C GLY A 150 -12.67 -0.28 -13.22
N ALA A 151 -12.44 -0.91 -12.07
CA ALA A 151 -11.51 -2.02 -11.91
C ALA A 151 -11.89 -3.24 -12.78
N LEU A 152 -13.18 -3.57 -12.91
CA LEU A 152 -13.63 -4.62 -13.83
C LEU A 152 -13.34 -4.28 -15.29
N ASN A 153 -13.61 -3.04 -15.70
CA ASN A 153 -13.32 -2.60 -17.08
C ASN A 153 -11.81 -2.69 -17.39
N GLU A 154 -10.95 -2.34 -16.43
CA GLU A 154 -9.50 -2.45 -16.59
C GLU A 154 -9.07 -3.91 -16.78
N ILE A 155 -9.51 -4.81 -15.89
CA ILE A 155 -9.16 -6.23 -15.96
C ILE A 155 -9.68 -6.89 -17.24
N GLU A 156 -10.89 -6.53 -17.70
CA GLU A 156 -11.44 -7.04 -18.96
C GLU A 156 -10.71 -6.52 -20.21
N SER A 157 -10.08 -5.34 -20.12
CA SER A 157 -9.30 -4.76 -21.23
C SER A 157 -7.96 -5.48 -21.46
N ALA A 158 -7.58 -6.42 -20.59
CA ALA A 158 -6.38 -7.24 -20.71
C ALA A 158 -6.50 -8.43 -21.67
N GLY A 159 -7.75 -8.84 -22.00
CA GLY A 159 -8.06 -10.01 -22.83
C GLY A 159 -8.36 -9.66 -24.28
#